data_AF-A0A5E4ICX3-F1
#
_entry.id   AF-A0A5E4ICX3-F1
#
_cell.length_a   1.000
_cell.length_b   1.000
_cell.length_c   1.000
_cell.angle_alpha   90.00
_cell.angle_beta   90.00
_cell.angle_gamma   90.00
#
_symmetry.space_group_name_H-M   'P 1'
#
loop_
_entity.id
_entity.type
_entity.pdbx_description
1 polymer ?
#
loop_
_entity_poly.entity_id
_entity_poly.type
_entity_poly.pdbx_seq_one_letter_code
_entity_poly.pdbx_strand_id
1 'polypeptide(L)'
;MIKHCSHHGFFRGECCKCGAAGAFVLDEAMTEQLGRLVAGALRHFPDDLGLAMDPRGWVDLMALSDVIHKRHRWADRNMLVALVESDIKKRYEINNDKIRARYGHSVNVDLDHPENTLSYLYYGANEEDADRILEVGLKSASHRYVHLSTTPEKAWQVGTFRTGNPKVIKIDSAAAKENGIRMMTVNDDIVLSEPIPSIFLTILPSKDILKQETIKPGISKSNTSKY
;
A
#
# COMPACT_ATOMS: atom_id res chain seq x y z
N MET A 1 10.66 -15.01 -1.00
CA MET A 1 11.54 -15.17 -2.18
C MET A 1 10.93 -14.53 -3.42
N ILE A 2 11.77 -14.10 -4.36
CA ILE A 2 11.40 -13.60 -5.70
C ILE A 2 12.04 -14.51 -6.75
N LYS A 3 11.27 -14.86 -7.78
CA LYS A 3 11.68 -15.68 -8.92
C LYS A 3 11.26 -14.99 -10.22
N HIS A 4 11.85 -15.39 -11.35
CA HIS A 4 11.54 -14.89 -12.69
C HIS A 4 10.96 -16.00 -13.58
N CYS A 5 9.85 -15.72 -14.25
CA CYS A 5 9.24 -16.57 -15.27
C CYS A 5 9.44 -15.94 -16.64
N SER A 6 9.92 -16.69 -17.62
CA SER A 6 10.10 -16.22 -19.01
C SER A 6 8.83 -15.69 -19.66
N HIS A 7 7.65 -16.14 -19.22
CA HIS A 7 6.36 -15.74 -19.78
C HIS A 7 5.64 -14.63 -19.00
N HIS A 8 5.96 -14.47 -17.70
CA HIS A 8 5.16 -13.65 -16.79
C HIS A 8 5.97 -12.67 -15.94
N GLY A 9 7.30 -12.61 -16.12
CA GLY A 9 8.19 -11.73 -15.38
C GLY A 9 8.42 -12.19 -13.94
N PHE A 10 8.70 -11.23 -13.04
CA PHE A 10 8.99 -11.51 -11.64
C PHE A 10 7.74 -11.85 -10.83
N PHE A 11 7.88 -12.79 -9.90
CA PHE A 11 6.81 -13.19 -9.00
C PHE A 11 7.34 -13.61 -7.63
N ARG A 12 6.46 -13.64 -6.63
CA ARG A 12 6.74 -14.15 -5.28
C ARG A 12 5.99 -15.45 -5.05
N GLY A 13 6.63 -16.40 -4.36
CA GLY A 13 6.06 -17.69 -4.02
C GLY A 13 6.74 -18.86 -4.74
N GLU A 14 6.14 -20.04 -4.60
CA GLU A 14 6.74 -21.29 -5.09
C GLU A 14 6.70 -21.44 -6.61
N CYS A 15 5.54 -21.20 -7.21
CA CYS A 15 5.33 -21.33 -8.65
C CYS A 15 4.66 -20.08 -9.23
N CYS A 16 4.97 -19.80 -10.49
CA CYS A 16 4.30 -18.80 -11.28
C CYS A 16 2.84 -19.24 -11.56
N LYS A 17 1.97 -18.28 -11.94
CA LYS A 17 0.59 -18.54 -12.36
C LYS A 17 0.43 -19.52 -13.54
N CYS A 18 1.50 -19.81 -14.28
CA CYS A 18 1.53 -20.82 -15.34
C CYS A 18 2.02 -22.20 -14.89
N GLY A 19 2.29 -22.40 -13.59
CA GLY A 19 2.82 -23.64 -13.04
C GLY A 19 4.35 -23.75 -13.09
N ALA A 20 5.06 -22.88 -13.82
CA ALA A 20 6.51 -22.90 -13.86
C ALA A 20 7.14 -22.52 -12.51
N ALA A 21 8.16 -23.26 -12.09
CA ALA A 21 8.91 -22.98 -10.86
C ALA A 21 9.67 -21.64 -10.92
N GLY A 22 10.07 -21.20 -12.12
CA GLY A 22 10.82 -19.96 -12.36
C GLY A 22 12.30 -20.04 -11.97
N ALA A 23 13.09 -19.09 -12.49
CA ALA A 23 14.48 -18.92 -12.10
C ALA A 23 14.57 -18.13 -10.80
N PHE A 24 15.42 -18.57 -9.86
CA PHE A 24 15.63 -17.86 -8.61
C PHE A 24 16.29 -16.49 -8.84
N VAL A 25 15.84 -15.47 -8.10
CA VAL A 25 16.38 -14.10 -8.16
C VAL A 25 16.82 -13.61 -6.79
N LEU A 26 15.93 -13.69 -5.79
CA LEU A 26 16.20 -13.27 -4.41
C LEU A 26 15.54 -14.24 -3.42
N ASP A 27 16.25 -14.59 -2.35
CA ASP A 27 15.63 -15.31 -1.23
C ASP A 27 14.78 -14.35 -0.36
N GLU A 28 14.13 -14.89 0.65
CA GLU A 28 13.28 -14.10 1.55
C GLU A 28 14.05 -13.08 2.39
N ALA A 29 15.18 -13.47 2.98
CA ALA A 29 15.98 -12.58 3.83
C ALA A 29 16.57 -11.41 3.03
N MET A 30 17.11 -11.69 1.83
CA MET A 30 17.61 -10.67 0.90
C MET A 30 16.47 -9.78 0.41
N THR A 31 15.29 -10.35 0.10
CA THR A 31 14.10 -9.56 -0.29
C THR A 31 13.68 -8.60 0.82
N GLU A 32 13.66 -9.06 2.08
CA GLU A 32 13.31 -8.23 3.23
C GLU A 32 14.34 -7.12 3.46
N GLN A 33 15.63 -7.46 3.43
CA GLN A 33 16.72 -6.51 3.63
C GLN A 33 16.71 -5.40 2.56
N LEU A 34 16.60 -5.79 1.29
CA LEU A 34 16.49 -4.85 0.17
C LEU A 34 15.20 -4.02 0.29
N GLY A 35 14.08 -4.66 0.59
CA GLY A 35 12.79 -4.01 0.77
C GLY A 35 12.79 -2.94 1.85
N ARG A 36 13.47 -3.19 2.98
CA ARG A 36 13.63 -2.21 4.07
C ARG A 36 14.48 -1.03 3.65
N LEU A 37 15.59 -1.28 2.93
CA LEU A 37 16.44 -0.20 2.43
C LEU A 37 15.71 0.67 1.40
N VAL A 38 15.01 0.07 0.44
CA VAL A 38 14.21 0.77 -0.58
C VAL A 38 13.06 1.56 0.08
N ALA A 39 12.37 0.97 1.05
CA ALA A 39 11.33 1.68 1.80
C ALA A 39 11.91 2.91 2.53
N GLY A 40 13.05 2.75 3.22
CA GLY A 40 13.75 3.83 3.90
C GLY A 40 14.15 4.97 2.94
N ALA A 41 14.81 4.60 1.85
CA ALA A 41 15.27 5.50 0.80
C ALA A 41 14.14 6.31 0.17
N LEU A 42 13.02 5.66 -0.13
CA LEU A 42 11.93 6.28 -0.87
C LEU A 42 10.84 6.88 0.01
N ARG A 43 10.89 6.75 1.35
CA ARG A 43 9.82 7.25 2.23
C ARG A 43 10.29 8.11 3.38
N HIS A 44 11.49 7.88 3.90
CA HIS A 44 11.84 8.34 5.24
C HIS A 44 13.10 9.20 5.25
N PHE A 45 14.14 8.80 4.51
CA PHE A 45 15.45 9.44 4.61
C PHE A 45 16.21 9.44 3.26
N PRO A 46 15.63 9.98 2.16
CA PRO A 46 16.35 10.09 0.88
C PRO A 46 17.64 10.91 1.02
N ASP A 47 17.60 12.02 1.75
CA ASP A 47 18.74 12.94 1.91
C ASP A 47 19.91 12.27 2.65
N ASP A 48 19.65 11.46 3.68
CA ASP A 48 20.68 10.68 4.40
C ASP A 48 21.41 9.67 3.50
N LEU A 49 20.80 9.32 2.37
CA LEU A 49 21.38 8.44 1.34
C LEU A 49 22.00 9.22 0.18
N GLY A 50 21.95 10.55 0.20
CA GLY A 50 22.40 11.40 -0.90
C GLY A 50 21.50 11.29 -2.14
N LEU A 51 20.23 10.93 -1.96
CA LEU A 51 19.26 10.82 -3.06
C LEU A 51 18.46 12.11 -3.18
N ALA A 52 18.54 12.75 -4.35
CA ALA A 52 17.69 13.90 -4.66
C ALA A 52 16.27 13.41 -4.98
N MET A 53 15.35 13.62 -4.03
CA MET A 53 13.92 13.35 -4.22
C MET A 53 13.19 14.61 -4.69
N ASP A 54 12.43 14.50 -5.77
CA ASP A 54 11.60 15.60 -6.24
C ASP A 54 10.31 15.77 -5.40
N PRO A 55 9.57 16.88 -5.55
CA PRO A 55 8.35 17.12 -4.76
C PRO A 55 7.26 16.05 -4.93
N ARG A 56 7.28 15.28 -6.03
CA ARG A 56 6.33 14.19 -6.31
C ARG A 56 6.85 12.84 -5.79
N GLY A 57 7.99 12.81 -5.09
CA GLY A 57 8.60 11.63 -4.50
C GLY A 57 9.52 10.85 -5.43
N TRP A 58 9.78 11.32 -6.65
CA TRP A 58 10.63 10.59 -7.59
C TRP A 58 12.11 10.78 -7.29
N VAL A 59 12.84 9.69 -7.43
CA VAL A 59 14.30 9.61 -7.35
C VAL A 59 14.83 8.97 -8.63
N ASP A 60 16.04 9.34 -9.04
CA ASP A 60 16.75 8.68 -10.13
C ASP A 60 17.01 7.19 -9.80
N LEU A 61 16.60 6.30 -10.70
CA LEU A 61 16.67 4.85 -10.50
C LEU A 61 18.12 4.36 -10.44
N MET A 62 19.02 4.95 -11.23
CA MET A 62 20.44 4.59 -11.22
C MET A 62 21.11 5.04 -9.92
N ALA A 63 20.83 6.26 -9.46
CA ALA A 63 21.33 6.77 -8.19
C ALA A 63 20.89 5.90 -7.01
N LEU A 64 19.61 5.48 -6.96
CA LEU A 64 19.14 4.55 -5.95
C LEU A 64 19.84 3.19 -6.05
N SER A 65 20.01 2.66 -7.26
CA SER A 65 20.74 1.41 -7.49
C SER A 65 22.17 1.48 -6.97
N ASP A 66 22.87 2.60 -7.19
CA ASP A 66 24.25 2.80 -6.72
C ASP A 66 24.33 2.86 -5.20
N VAL A 67 23.39 3.55 -4.53
CA VAL A 67 23.28 3.58 -3.07
C VAL A 67 23.06 2.18 -2.51
N ILE A 68 22.14 1.42 -3.11
CA ILE A 68 21.83 0.04 -2.72
C ILE A 68 23.07 -0.83 -2.90
N HIS A 69 23.74 -0.77 -4.05
CA HIS A 69 24.90 -1.60 -4.36
C HIS A 69 26.09 -1.30 -3.44
N LYS A 70 26.28 -0.03 -3.03
CA LYS A 70 27.30 0.36 -2.03
C LYS A 70 27.05 -0.28 -0.67
N ARG A 71 25.79 -0.39 -0.23
CA ARG A 71 25.41 -1.02 1.05
C ARG A 71 25.36 -2.54 0.97
N HIS A 72 24.92 -3.07 -0.16
CA HIS A 72 24.72 -4.49 -0.43
C HIS A 72 25.32 -4.82 -1.79
N ARG A 73 26.58 -5.29 -1.80
CA ARG A 73 27.33 -5.58 -3.04
C ARG A 73 26.65 -6.63 -3.94
N TRP A 74 25.78 -7.46 -3.39
CA TRP A 74 24.99 -8.43 -4.13
C TRP A 74 23.77 -7.82 -4.83
N ALA A 75 23.28 -6.66 -4.39
CA ALA A 75 22.08 -6.03 -4.90
C ALA A 75 22.42 -5.12 -6.08
N ASP A 76 21.90 -5.46 -7.26
CA ASP A 76 22.02 -4.67 -8.47
C ASP A 76 20.67 -4.08 -8.91
N ARG A 77 20.69 -3.35 -10.03
CA ARG A 77 19.48 -2.76 -10.62
C ARG A 77 18.42 -3.80 -10.95
N ASN A 78 18.82 -4.98 -11.43
CA ASN A 78 17.88 -6.03 -11.80
C ASN A 78 17.14 -6.57 -10.57
N MET A 79 17.82 -6.72 -9.44
CA MET A 79 17.22 -7.09 -8.16
C MET A 79 16.28 -6.01 -7.61
N LEU A 80 16.61 -4.72 -7.79
CA LEU A 80 15.71 -3.63 -7.45
C LEU A 80 14.43 -3.66 -8.31
N VAL A 81 14.56 -3.84 -9.62
CA VAL A 81 13.41 -3.99 -10.53
C VAL A 81 12.58 -5.21 -10.14
N ALA A 82 13.23 -6.35 -9.86
CA ALA A 82 12.56 -7.56 -9.42
C ALA A 82 11.78 -7.36 -8.11
N LEU A 83 12.32 -6.60 -7.16
CA LEU A 83 11.61 -6.23 -5.93
C LEU A 83 10.33 -5.45 -6.22
N VAL A 84 10.41 -4.46 -7.13
CA VAL A 84 9.29 -3.56 -7.49
C VAL A 84 8.21 -4.31 -8.27
N GLU A 85 8.58 -5.01 -9.34
CA GLU A 85 7.63 -5.69 -10.22
C GLU A 85 6.93 -6.86 -9.54
N SER A 86 7.61 -7.53 -8.59
CA SER A 86 7.03 -8.61 -7.81
C SER A 86 6.19 -8.13 -6.62
N ASP A 87 6.10 -6.82 -6.36
CA ASP A 87 5.36 -6.31 -5.21
C ASP A 87 3.85 -6.31 -5.46
N ILE A 88 3.18 -7.33 -4.89
CA ILE A 88 1.72 -7.47 -4.90
C ILE A 88 1.02 -6.23 -4.33
N LYS A 89 1.61 -5.56 -3.33
CA LYS A 89 1.02 -4.36 -2.70
C LYS A 89 1.23 -3.10 -3.53
N LYS A 90 1.95 -3.19 -4.65
CA LYS A 90 2.32 -2.08 -5.54
C LYS A 90 2.82 -0.89 -4.72
N ARG A 91 3.78 -1.09 -3.81
CA ARG A 91 4.29 0.00 -2.97
C ARG A 91 5.11 1.01 -3.74
N TYR A 92 5.66 0.60 -4.88
CA TYR A 92 6.58 1.38 -5.68
C TYR A 92 6.11 1.43 -7.13
N GLU A 93 6.60 2.41 -7.86
CA GLU A 93 6.43 2.50 -9.30
C GLU A 93 7.71 3.03 -9.94
N ILE A 94 7.95 2.56 -11.16
CA ILE A 94 9.04 2.99 -12.03
C ILE A 94 8.40 3.66 -13.25
N ASN A 95 8.91 4.83 -13.61
CA ASN A 95 8.54 5.55 -14.81
C ASN A 95 9.81 6.03 -15.51
N ASN A 96 10.14 5.44 -16.65
CA ASN A 96 11.43 5.60 -17.32
C ASN A 96 12.59 5.33 -16.34
N ASP A 97 13.49 6.29 -16.17
CA ASP A 97 14.64 6.19 -15.29
C ASP A 97 14.37 6.71 -13.87
N LYS A 98 13.11 6.86 -13.47
CA LYS A 98 12.72 7.31 -12.14
C LYS A 98 11.95 6.25 -11.37
N ILE A 99 12.10 6.26 -10.05
CA ILE A 99 11.39 5.39 -9.11
C ILE A 99 10.86 6.19 -7.93
N ARG A 100 9.68 5.84 -7.42
CA ARG A 100 9.15 6.37 -6.16
C ARG A 100 8.34 5.34 -5.38
N ALA A 101 8.14 5.59 -4.09
CA ALA A 101 7.07 4.95 -3.36
C ALA A 101 5.73 5.58 -3.75
N ARG A 102 4.67 4.77 -3.85
CA ARG A 102 3.32 5.24 -4.15
C ARG A 102 2.61 5.80 -2.92
N TYR A 103 3.04 5.41 -1.72
CA TYR A 103 2.47 5.81 -0.43
C TYR A 103 3.44 5.53 0.71
N GLY A 104 3.15 6.09 1.89
CA GLY A 104 3.86 5.78 3.15
C GLY A 104 5.05 6.69 3.45
N HIS A 105 5.19 7.81 2.73
CA HIS A 105 6.20 8.82 3.02
C HIS A 105 5.98 9.43 4.40
N SER A 106 7.06 9.62 5.16
CA SER A 106 7.12 10.57 6.29
C SER A 106 7.74 11.90 5.88
N VAL A 107 8.48 11.92 4.77
CA VAL A 107 8.98 13.15 4.15
C VAL A 107 7.84 13.92 3.48
N ASN A 108 8.02 15.24 3.35
CA ASN A 108 7.03 16.10 2.73
C ASN A 108 7.05 15.95 1.20
N VAL A 109 6.09 15.21 0.67
CA VAL A 109 5.83 15.07 -0.76
C VAL A 109 4.42 15.52 -1.09
N ASP A 110 4.22 16.00 -2.31
CA ASP A 110 2.92 16.27 -2.89
C ASP A 110 2.63 15.21 -3.96
N LEU A 111 2.02 14.08 -3.60
CA LEU A 111 1.73 13.02 -4.57
C LEU A 111 0.65 13.46 -5.56
N ASP A 112 0.63 12.84 -6.74
CA ASP A 112 -0.22 13.22 -7.89
C ASP A 112 -1.06 12.05 -8.41
N HIS A 113 -1.50 11.18 -7.50
CA HIS A 113 -2.42 10.09 -7.84
C HIS A 113 -3.80 10.62 -8.27
N PRO A 114 -4.56 9.86 -9.07
CA PRO A 114 -5.91 10.25 -9.49
C PRO A 114 -6.83 10.56 -8.30
N GLU A 115 -7.76 11.48 -8.48
CA GLU A 115 -8.73 11.84 -7.44
C GLU A 115 -9.61 10.63 -7.07
N ASN A 116 -9.92 10.49 -5.77
CA ASN A 116 -10.81 9.43 -5.30
C ASN A 116 -12.25 9.66 -5.80
N THR A 117 -12.88 8.61 -6.34
CA THR A 117 -14.27 8.63 -6.80
C THR A 117 -15.24 7.92 -5.86
N LEU A 118 -14.75 7.19 -4.86
CA LEU A 118 -15.60 6.48 -3.90
C LEU A 118 -16.32 7.44 -2.97
N SER A 119 -17.60 7.18 -2.71
CA SER A 119 -18.43 7.96 -1.78
C SER A 119 -18.13 7.66 -0.32
N TYR A 120 -17.56 6.48 -0.03
CA TYR A 120 -17.17 6.09 1.32
C TYR A 120 -15.80 5.43 1.34
N LEU A 121 -15.06 5.69 2.42
CA LEU A 121 -13.77 5.09 2.73
C LEU A 121 -13.74 4.66 4.19
N TYR A 122 -12.70 3.91 4.57
CA TYR A 122 -12.67 3.24 5.87
C TYR A 122 -11.30 3.33 6.55
N TYR A 123 -11.30 3.42 7.88
CA TYR A 123 -10.08 3.42 8.68
C TYR A 123 -10.23 2.46 9.87
N GLY A 124 -9.24 1.61 10.08
CA GLY A 124 -9.18 0.70 11.22
C GLY A 124 -8.40 1.32 12.38
N ALA A 125 -9.01 1.39 13.55
CA ALA A 125 -8.40 1.91 14.78
C ALA A 125 -8.65 0.96 15.96
N ASN A 126 -7.87 1.09 17.04
CA ASN A 126 -8.27 0.51 18.32
C ASN A 126 -9.41 1.35 18.94
N GLU A 127 -10.02 0.86 20.00
CA GLU A 127 -11.20 1.50 20.62
C GLU A 127 -10.90 2.91 21.13
N GLU A 128 -9.82 3.10 21.88
CA GLU A 128 -9.43 4.40 22.44
C GLU A 128 -9.09 5.43 21.35
N ASP A 129 -8.34 5.02 20.33
CA ASP A 129 -8.03 5.87 19.18
C ASP A 129 -9.29 6.22 18.39
N ALA A 130 -10.24 5.29 18.26
CA ALA A 130 -11.46 5.52 17.51
C ALA A 130 -12.31 6.61 18.14
N ASP A 131 -12.52 6.56 19.46
CA ASP A 131 -13.26 7.59 20.19
C ASP A 131 -12.58 8.96 20.03
N ARG A 132 -11.27 9.01 20.23
CA ARG A 132 -10.49 10.25 20.03
C ARG A 132 -10.60 10.78 18.60
N ILE A 133 -10.53 9.93 17.58
CA ILE A 133 -10.63 10.32 16.17
C ILE A 133 -12.03 10.90 15.87
N LEU A 134 -13.09 10.34 16.44
CA LEU A 134 -14.45 10.88 16.27
C LEU A 134 -14.62 12.25 16.92
N GLU A 135 -13.85 12.56 17.96
CA GLU A 135 -13.89 13.88 18.59
C GLU A 135 -13.07 14.91 17.79
N VAL A 136 -11.80 14.59 17.50
CA VAL A 136 -10.83 15.60 17.00
C VAL A 136 -10.56 15.53 15.50
N GLY A 137 -11.11 14.52 14.82
CA GLY A 137 -10.84 14.23 13.41
C GLY A 137 -9.63 13.31 13.19
N LEU A 138 -9.52 12.80 11.97
CA LEU A 138 -8.49 11.86 11.54
C LEU A 138 -7.31 12.61 10.92
N LYS A 139 -6.14 12.46 11.53
CA LYS A 139 -4.86 12.98 11.04
C LYS A 139 -3.88 11.85 10.84
N SER A 140 -2.94 12.04 9.92
CA SER A 140 -1.84 11.10 9.81
C SER A 140 -0.93 11.22 11.03
N ALA A 141 -0.41 10.10 11.52
CA ALA A 141 0.50 10.09 12.65
C ALA A 141 1.92 10.45 12.19
N SER A 142 2.66 9.47 11.66
CA SER A 142 4.04 9.63 11.20
C SER A 142 4.19 9.73 9.69
N HIS A 143 3.09 9.68 8.93
CA HIS A 143 3.13 9.76 7.47
C HIS A 143 2.58 11.10 6.97
N ARG A 144 2.89 11.44 5.72
CA ARG A 144 2.44 12.66 5.05
C ARG A 144 0.93 12.69 4.83
N TYR A 145 0.33 11.55 4.50
CA TYR A 145 -1.10 11.42 4.22
C TYR A 145 -1.75 10.42 5.18
N VAL A 146 -3.04 10.57 5.41
CA VAL A 146 -3.88 9.54 6.01
C VAL A 146 -4.05 8.40 5.01
N HIS A 147 -3.82 7.16 5.42
CA HIS A 147 -4.10 5.97 4.61
C HIS A 147 -5.49 5.44 4.95
N LEU A 148 -6.34 5.38 3.94
CA LEU A 148 -7.70 4.86 4.03
C LEU A 148 -7.82 3.59 3.20
N SER A 149 -8.65 2.68 3.67
CA SER A 149 -9.06 1.49 2.92
C SER A 149 -10.30 1.79 2.08
N THR A 150 -10.39 1.16 0.92
CA THR A 150 -11.56 1.25 0.03
C THR A 150 -12.75 0.41 0.51
N THR A 151 -12.53 -0.56 1.40
CA THR A 151 -13.59 -1.39 2.00
C THR A 151 -13.49 -1.50 3.52
N PRO A 152 -14.60 -1.79 4.23
CA PRO A 152 -14.59 -1.99 5.68
C PRO A 152 -13.74 -3.18 6.12
N GLU A 153 -13.79 -4.29 5.39
CA GLU A 153 -13.08 -5.53 5.73
C GLU A 153 -11.58 -5.29 5.67
N LYS A 154 -11.14 -4.52 4.66
CA LYS A 154 -9.75 -4.14 4.51
C LYS A 154 -9.31 -3.20 5.64
N ALA A 155 -10.14 -2.23 6.03
CA ALA A 155 -9.86 -1.39 7.19
C ALA A 155 -9.77 -2.21 8.48
N TRP A 156 -10.67 -3.17 8.68
CA TRP A 156 -10.65 -4.07 9.84
C TRP A 156 -9.35 -4.88 9.86
N GLN A 157 -8.99 -5.53 8.75
CA GLN A 157 -7.74 -6.29 8.60
C GLN A 157 -6.49 -5.44 8.83
N VAL A 158 -6.48 -4.18 8.40
CA VAL A 158 -5.36 -3.27 8.69
C VAL A 158 -5.33 -2.90 10.17
N GLY A 159 -6.49 -2.71 10.80
CA GLY A 159 -6.60 -2.46 12.23
C GLY A 159 -6.06 -3.61 13.09
N THR A 160 -6.17 -4.86 12.62
CA THR A 160 -5.69 -6.03 13.41
C THR A 160 -4.19 -6.07 13.60
N PHE A 161 -3.40 -5.36 12.78
CA PHE A 161 -1.96 -5.21 13.00
C PHE A 161 -1.62 -4.43 14.28
N ARG A 162 -2.58 -3.69 14.86
CA ARG A 162 -2.41 -2.88 16.06
C ARG A 162 -3.16 -3.43 17.28
N THR A 163 -4.29 -4.10 17.07
CA THR A 163 -5.15 -4.59 18.16
C THR A 163 -5.91 -5.86 17.75
N GLY A 164 -6.26 -6.73 18.71
CA GLY A 164 -7.06 -7.92 18.43
C GLY A 164 -8.53 -7.64 18.06
N ASN A 165 -9.06 -6.46 18.39
CA ASN A 165 -10.45 -6.11 18.15
C ASN A 165 -10.58 -4.65 17.64
N PRO A 166 -10.28 -4.39 16.36
CA PRO A 166 -10.34 -3.03 15.82
C PRO A 166 -11.77 -2.56 15.60
N LYS A 167 -11.99 -1.26 15.80
CA LYS A 167 -13.17 -0.53 15.32
C LYS A 167 -12.90 -0.05 13.89
N VAL A 168 -13.95 0.00 13.08
CA VAL A 168 -13.89 0.58 11.74
C VAL A 168 -14.62 1.91 11.74
N ILE A 169 -13.90 2.96 11.36
CA ILE A 169 -14.44 4.29 11.13
C ILE A 169 -14.79 4.37 9.64
N LYS A 170 -16.03 4.76 9.34
CA LYS A 170 -16.52 5.08 8.01
C LYS A 170 -16.39 6.58 7.78
N ILE A 171 -15.85 6.94 6.62
CA ILE A 171 -15.63 8.30 6.16
C ILE A 171 -16.60 8.60 5.02
N ASP A 172 -17.36 9.69 5.12
CA ASP A 172 -18.10 10.25 3.98
C ASP A 172 -17.14 11.05 3.09
N SER A 173 -16.52 10.34 2.14
CA SER A 173 -15.52 10.94 1.25
C SER A 173 -16.14 11.81 0.16
N ALA A 174 -17.43 11.64 -0.15
CA ALA A 174 -18.12 12.56 -1.06
C ALA A 174 -18.27 13.94 -0.41
N ALA A 175 -18.87 14.00 0.79
CA ALA A 175 -19.05 15.23 1.52
C ALA A 175 -17.72 15.91 1.90
N ALA A 176 -16.72 15.12 2.30
CA ALA A 176 -15.39 15.63 2.61
C ALA A 176 -14.73 16.35 1.41
N LYS A 177 -14.82 15.77 0.21
CA LYS A 177 -14.28 16.37 -1.02
C LYS A 177 -15.02 17.63 -1.44
N GLU A 178 -16.36 17.65 -1.32
CA GLU A 178 -17.16 18.86 -1.58
C GLU A 178 -16.75 20.02 -0.65
N ASN A 179 -16.20 19.70 0.53
CA ASN A 179 -15.63 20.65 1.48
C ASN A 179 -14.11 20.87 1.31
N GLY A 180 -13.54 20.50 0.17
CA GLY A 180 -12.16 20.79 -0.20
C GLY A 180 -11.10 19.82 0.33
N ILE A 181 -11.50 18.69 0.92
CA ILE A 181 -10.54 17.69 1.43
C ILE A 181 -10.05 16.83 0.26
N ARG A 182 -8.78 17.00 -0.08
CA ARG A 182 -8.14 16.25 -1.17
C ARG A 182 -7.96 14.78 -0.77
N MET A 183 -8.44 13.90 -1.65
CA MET A 183 -8.28 12.45 -1.54
C MET A 183 -7.86 11.86 -2.88
N MET A 184 -6.90 10.94 -2.86
CA MET A 184 -6.30 10.37 -4.08
C MET A 184 -6.24 8.84 -4.03
N THR A 185 -6.71 8.18 -5.08
CA THR A 185 -6.70 6.71 -5.21
C THR A 185 -5.34 6.22 -5.66
N VAL A 186 -4.70 5.42 -4.82
CA VAL A 186 -3.40 4.81 -5.13
C VAL A 186 -3.57 3.51 -5.89
N ASN A 187 -4.48 2.66 -5.41
CA ASN A 187 -4.84 1.37 -6.00
C ASN A 187 -6.22 0.95 -5.48
N ASP A 188 -6.66 -0.25 -5.85
CA ASP A 188 -7.99 -0.79 -5.52
C ASP A 188 -8.26 -0.89 -4.00
N ASP A 189 -7.21 -0.88 -3.18
CA ASP A 189 -7.29 -1.08 -1.72
C ASP A 189 -7.00 0.21 -0.92
N ILE A 190 -6.31 1.20 -1.50
CA ILE A 190 -5.72 2.32 -0.76
C ILE A 190 -6.08 3.67 -1.39
N VAL A 191 -6.62 4.54 -0.54
CA VAL A 191 -6.78 5.99 -0.81
C VAL A 191 -5.94 6.78 0.18
N LEU A 192 -5.29 7.84 -0.29
CA LEU A 192 -4.59 8.81 0.54
C LEU A 192 -5.47 10.04 0.74
N SER A 193 -5.48 10.58 1.95
CA SER A 193 -6.24 11.78 2.28
C SER A 193 -5.38 12.80 3.02
N GLU A 194 -5.67 14.08 2.80
CA GLU A 194 -5.37 15.12 3.78
C GLU A 194 -6.17 14.89 5.08
N PRO A 195 -5.86 15.59 6.19
CA PRO A 195 -6.62 15.49 7.43
C PRO A 195 -8.13 15.62 7.25
N ILE A 196 -8.90 14.81 7.99
CA ILE A 196 -10.36 14.69 7.84
C ILE A 196 -11.03 15.14 9.15
N PRO A 197 -11.83 16.22 9.13
CA PRO A 197 -12.63 16.64 10.28
C PRO A 197 -13.60 15.55 10.77
N SER A 198 -13.88 15.55 12.06
CA SER A 198 -14.76 14.59 12.73
C SER A 198 -16.18 14.55 12.16
N ILE A 199 -16.68 15.67 11.60
CA ILE A 199 -18.02 15.75 11.02
C ILE A 199 -18.27 14.77 9.86
N PHE A 200 -17.21 14.24 9.23
CA PHE A 200 -17.31 13.24 8.16
C PHE A 200 -17.10 11.81 8.65
N LEU A 201 -16.91 11.61 9.95
CA LEU A 201 -16.50 10.33 10.54
C LEU A 201 -17.65 9.72 11.34
N THR A 202 -17.89 8.44 11.14
CA THR A 202 -18.87 7.66 11.90
C THR A 202 -18.32 6.28 12.22
N ILE A 203 -18.69 5.69 13.35
CA ILE A 203 -18.35 4.28 13.62
C ILE A 203 -19.25 3.38 12.79
N LEU A 204 -18.62 2.46 12.05
CA LEU A 204 -19.34 1.40 11.38
C LEU A 204 -19.63 0.27 12.37
N PRO A 205 -20.90 -0.12 12.57
CA PRO A 205 -21.24 -1.24 13.43
C PRO A 205 -20.65 -2.55 12.91
N SER A 206 -20.16 -3.41 13.81
CA SER A 206 -19.50 -4.68 13.43
C SER A 206 -20.37 -5.59 12.54
N LYS A 207 -21.69 -5.57 12.74
CA LYS A 207 -22.67 -6.30 11.91
C LYS A 207 -22.63 -5.90 10.43
N ASP A 208 -22.26 -4.66 10.13
CA ASP A 208 -22.27 -4.10 8.77
C ASP A 208 -20.92 -4.29 8.05
N ILE A 209 -19.88 -4.70 8.79
CA ILE A 209 -18.61 -5.24 8.25
C ILE A 209 -18.86 -6.67 7.75
N LEU A 210 -19.47 -7.52 8.58
CA LEU A 210 -19.69 -8.95 8.28
C LEU A 210 -20.70 -9.18 7.14
N LYS A 211 -21.67 -8.28 6.95
CA LYS A 211 -22.65 -8.38 5.84
C LYS A 211 -22.02 -8.20 4.46
N GLN A 212 -20.85 -7.58 4.35
CA GLN A 212 -20.18 -7.37 3.07
C GLN A 212 -19.31 -8.56 2.66
N GLU A 213 -18.97 -9.47 3.59
CA GLU A 213 -18.33 -10.75 3.28
C GLU A 213 -19.26 -11.72 2.52
N THR A 214 -20.56 -11.68 2.81
CA THR A 214 -21.56 -12.59 2.21
C THR A 214 -22.02 -12.19 0.80
N ILE A 215 -21.59 -11.04 0.28
CA ILE A 215 -21.99 -10.52 -1.06
C ILE A 215 -20.91 -10.81 -2.13
N LYS A 216 -19.88 -11.63 -1.85
CA LYS A 216 -19.00 -12.13 -2.93
C LYS A 216 -19.75 -13.17 -3.80
N PRO A 217 -19.82 -13.02 -5.13
CA PRO A 217 -20.44 -14.03 -5.99
C PRO A 217 -19.65 -15.33 -5.90
N GLY A 218 -20.38 -16.42 -5.70
CA GLY A 218 -19.84 -17.74 -5.45
C GLY A 218 -18.91 -18.21 -6.55
N ILE A 219 -17.76 -18.74 -6.15
CA ILE A 219 -16.99 -19.68 -6.96
C ILE A 219 -17.92 -20.87 -7.21
N SER A 220 -18.36 -21.03 -8.47
CA SER A 220 -19.10 -22.20 -8.90
C SER A 220 -18.26 -23.44 -8.61
N LYS A 221 -18.67 -24.24 -7.63
CA LYS A 221 -18.22 -25.62 -7.54
C LYS A 221 -18.77 -26.34 -8.77
N SER A 222 -17.90 -26.56 -9.76
CA SER A 222 -18.20 -27.45 -10.88
C SER A 222 -18.47 -28.85 -10.31
N ASN A 223 -19.73 -29.28 -10.42
CA ASN A 223 -20.13 -30.67 -10.26
C ASN A 223 -19.43 -31.51 -11.33
N THR A 224 -18.40 -32.28 -10.95
CA THR A 224 -18.05 -33.49 -11.69
C THR A 224 -18.93 -34.62 -11.18
N SER A 225 -20.10 -34.74 -11.81
CA SER A 225 -20.86 -35.98 -11.81
C SER A 225 -20.16 -36.97 -12.73
N LYS A 226 -19.96 -38.18 -12.19
CA LYS A 226 -19.86 -39.49 -12.86
C LYS A 226 -20.24 -39.46 -14.34
N TYR A 227 -19.32 -39.88 -15.21
CA TYR A 227 -19.39 -41.06 -16.10
C TYR A 227 -17.97 -41.35 -16.62
#